data_AF-A0A6S7JXL1-F1
#
_entry.id   AF-A0A6S7JXL1-F1
#
_cell.length_a   1.000
_cell.length_b   1.000
_cell.length_c   1.000
_cell.angle_alpha   90.00
_cell.angle_beta   90.00
_cell.angle_gamma   90.00
#
_symmetry.space_group_name_H-M   'P 1'
#
loop_
_entity.id
_entity.type
_entity.pdbx_description
1 polymer ?
#
loop_
_entity_poly.entity_id
_entity_poly.type
_entity_poly.pdbx_seq_one_letter_code
_entity_poly.pdbx_strand_id
1 'polypeptide(L)'
;MGDEDKGCSSSMCRLFDFEITQLKEMFPLCSDDVLSVAMGKSANLEEAFDYVMQQTGTTENTGNHSNNSSTCSGDSLIELVRSVIPDSTNAPMRFMVSRNTILSDSIAFFKQRDFNLGTPVKITFEGEPAIDGGGPKQEFFTLLLRQLLSPNSAVHLFEGKDGIYLPSHNTDALRSKLFEVAGRMVAASIINGGPGFPYFSKAVWQYIQCADTDAVTEYITKDDVIDFEVIEAINKVHEDSY
;
A
#
# COMPACT_ATOMS: atom_id res chain seq x y z
N MET A 1 32.13 11.22 44.28
CA MET A 1 31.73 12.46 43.56
C MET A 1 32.24 12.32 42.14
N GLY A 2 31.46 11.98 41.12
CA GLY A 2 30.07 11.60 41.01
C GLY A 2 29.94 10.84 39.68
N ASP A 3 29.09 9.81 39.67
CA ASP A 3 28.66 9.11 38.47
C ASP A 3 27.83 10.05 37.60
N GLU A 4 28.10 10.08 36.29
CA GLU A 4 27.12 10.50 35.29
C GLU A 4 27.02 9.43 34.19
N ASP A 5 25.95 8.66 34.31
CA ASP A 5 25.36 7.80 33.28
C ASP A 5 25.17 8.57 31.96
N LYS A 6 25.71 8.03 30.86
CA LYS A 6 25.29 8.35 29.48
C LYS A 6 24.72 7.11 28.78
N GLY A 7 23.67 6.55 29.38
CA GLY A 7 22.81 5.55 28.75
C GLY A 7 21.64 6.18 28.00
N CYS A 8 21.88 7.00 26.95
CA CYS A 8 20.78 7.57 26.15
C CYS A 8 21.16 7.95 24.71
N SER A 9 21.91 7.10 24.00
CA SER A 9 22.17 7.30 22.56
C SER A 9 21.67 6.13 21.69
N SER A 10 21.61 4.91 22.23
CA SER A 10 21.25 3.73 21.43
C SER A 10 19.77 3.65 21.06
N SER A 11 18.85 4.11 21.91
CA SER A 11 17.41 3.92 21.68
C SER A 11 16.86 4.97 20.72
N MET A 12 17.33 6.22 20.84
CA MET A 12 16.92 7.33 19.99
C MET A 12 17.45 7.16 18.55
N CYS A 13 18.71 6.75 18.37
CA CYS A 13 19.24 6.42 17.03
C CYS A 13 18.46 5.27 16.37
N ARG A 14 18.09 4.22 17.12
CA ARG A 14 17.28 3.11 16.57
C ARG A 14 15.87 3.51 16.15
N LEU A 15 15.28 4.49 16.85
CA LEU A 15 13.99 5.08 16.46
C LEU A 15 14.13 5.88 15.16
N PHE A 16 15.16 6.71 15.05
CA PHE A 16 15.46 7.46 13.82
C PHE A 16 15.78 6.55 12.64
N ASP A 17 16.56 5.48 12.84
CA ASP A 17 16.89 4.50 11.80
C ASP A 17 15.63 3.76 11.30
N PHE A 18 14.68 3.49 12.20
CA PHE A 18 13.41 2.83 11.85
C PHE A 18 12.49 3.76 11.04
N GLU A 19 12.41 5.04 11.38
CA GLU A 19 11.61 6.02 10.65
C GLU A 19 12.20 6.33 9.27
N ILE A 20 13.53 6.45 9.15
CA ILE A 20 14.22 6.56 7.86
C ILE A 20 13.96 5.33 6.99
N THR A 21 14.00 4.13 7.58
CA THR A 21 13.72 2.90 6.84
C THR A 21 12.28 2.89 6.32
N GLN A 22 11.31 3.34 7.11
CA GLN A 22 9.92 3.46 6.66
C GLN A 22 9.74 4.49 5.54
N LEU A 23 10.38 5.66 5.62
CA LEU A 23 10.35 6.65 4.54
C LEU A 23 11.01 6.12 3.25
N LYS A 24 12.12 5.39 3.37
CA LYS A 24 12.77 4.75 2.22
C LYS A 24 11.90 3.67 1.58
N GLU A 25 11.17 2.90 2.39
CA GLU A 25 10.18 1.94 1.89
C GLU A 25 9.00 2.64 1.20
N MET A 26 8.56 3.79 1.71
CA MET A 26 7.44 4.55 1.15
C MET A 26 7.82 5.36 -0.10
N PHE A 27 9.04 5.85 -0.17
CA PHE A 27 9.56 6.68 -1.25
C PHE A 27 10.84 6.08 -1.84
N PRO A 28 10.75 4.89 -2.47
CA PRO A 28 11.92 4.18 -2.97
C PRO A 28 12.67 4.93 -4.09
N LEU A 29 12.02 5.93 -4.70
CA LEU A 29 12.59 6.77 -5.76
C LEU A 29 13.18 8.09 -5.23
N CYS A 30 12.94 8.44 -3.96
CA CYS A 30 13.53 9.65 -3.36
C CYS A 30 14.97 9.40 -2.92
N SER A 31 15.83 10.42 -3.06
CA SER A 31 17.22 10.31 -2.63
C SER A 31 17.34 10.28 -1.10
N ASP A 32 18.37 9.59 -0.60
CA ASP A 32 18.69 9.51 0.83
C ASP A 32 18.86 10.89 1.48
N ASP A 33 19.34 11.88 0.72
CA ASP A 33 19.49 13.27 1.19
C ASP A 33 18.13 13.93 1.45
N VAL A 34 17.14 13.72 0.58
CA VAL A 34 15.79 14.28 0.77
C VAL A 34 15.11 13.64 1.98
N LEU A 35 15.22 12.32 2.12
CA LEU A 35 14.61 11.59 3.24
C LEU A 35 15.26 11.92 4.58
N SER A 36 16.58 12.11 4.62
CA SER A 36 17.29 12.54 5.83
C SER A 36 16.99 13.98 6.21
N VAL A 37 16.81 14.89 5.24
CA VAL A 37 16.38 16.26 5.49
C VAL A 37 14.95 16.32 6.01
N ALA A 38 14.04 15.51 5.45
CA ALA A 38 12.67 15.41 5.95
C ALA A 38 12.65 14.98 7.42
N MET A 39 13.40 13.93 7.77
CA MET A 39 13.52 13.46 9.15
C MET A 39 14.19 14.47 10.09
N GLY A 40 15.13 15.28 9.60
CA GLY A 40 15.79 16.30 10.41
C GLY A 40 14.93 17.54 10.67
N LYS A 41 13.89 17.76 9.86
CA LYS A 41 13.02 18.94 9.94
C LYS A 41 11.65 18.65 10.54
N SER A 42 11.29 17.38 10.65
CA SER A 42 9.96 16.96 11.07
C SER A 42 10.02 16.29 12.45
N ALA A 43 9.03 16.57 13.29
CA ALA A 43 8.95 16.03 14.66
C ALA A 43 8.47 14.57 14.69
N ASN A 44 7.90 14.08 13.59
CA ASN A 44 7.36 12.74 13.45
C ASN A 44 7.30 12.33 11.97
N LEU A 45 6.99 11.05 11.73
CA LEU A 45 6.93 10.46 10.39
C LEU A 45 5.87 11.10 9.47
N GLU A 46 4.75 11.58 9.99
CA GLU A 46 3.68 12.22 9.20
C GLU A 46 4.14 13.57 8.67
N GLU A 47 4.72 14.40 9.53
CA GLU A 47 5.32 15.67 9.11
C GLU A 47 6.53 15.45 8.17
N ALA A 48 7.26 14.34 8.32
CA ALA A 48 8.35 13.99 7.40
C ALA A 48 7.79 13.54 6.04
N PHE A 49 6.69 12.79 6.03
CA PHE A 49 5.98 12.40 4.82
C PHE A 49 5.49 13.61 4.03
N ASP A 50 4.78 14.53 4.70
CA ASP A 50 4.26 15.76 4.08
C ASP A 50 5.40 16.63 3.52
N TYR A 51 6.52 16.69 4.24
CA TYR A 51 7.72 17.38 3.77
C TYR A 51 8.25 16.78 2.47
N VAL A 52 8.35 15.44 2.38
CA VAL A 52 8.80 14.77 1.15
C VAL A 52 7.83 15.03 0.00
N MET A 53 6.52 14.97 0.25
CA MET A 53 5.48 15.23 -0.76
C MET A 53 5.50 16.68 -1.29
N GLN A 54 5.84 17.67 -0.45
CA GLN A 54 5.95 19.06 -0.90
C GLN A 54 7.21 19.32 -1.73
N GLN A 55 8.32 18.62 -1.45
CA GLN A 55 9.57 18.81 -2.20
C GLN A 55 9.55 18.15 -3.59
N THR A 56 8.76 17.09 -3.79
CA THR A 56 8.59 16.46 -5.10
C THR A 56 7.74 17.29 -6.08
N GLY A 57 6.98 18.29 -5.59
CA GLY A 57 6.16 19.17 -6.42
C GLY A 57 6.81 20.50 -6.86
N THR A 58 8.06 20.79 -6.48
CA THR A 58 8.73 22.06 -6.82
C THR A 58 10.19 21.86 -7.24
N THR A 59 10.42 21.46 -8.49
CA THR A 59 11.71 21.70 -9.16
C THR A 59 11.51 22.39 -10.51
N GLU A 60 11.62 23.71 -10.52
CA GLU A 60 11.97 24.46 -11.74
C GLU A 60 13.48 24.32 -12.02
N ASN A 61 13.79 23.59 -13.10
CA ASN A 61 14.77 23.90 -14.15
C ASN A 61 16.28 24.08 -13.81
N THR A 62 17.10 23.10 -14.19
CA THR A 62 18.21 23.32 -15.15
C THR A 62 18.55 22.02 -15.87
N GLY A 63 18.59 22.07 -17.20
CA GLY A 63 18.48 20.89 -18.06
C GLY A 63 19.64 19.91 -18.04
N ASN A 64 19.28 18.63 -18.14
CA ASN A 64 19.85 17.73 -19.13
C ASN A 64 18.83 16.61 -19.40
N HIS A 65 18.21 16.63 -20.59
CA HIS A 65 17.34 15.55 -21.06
C HIS A 65 18.20 14.30 -21.33
N SER A 66 18.41 13.48 -20.31
CA SER A 66 18.62 12.05 -20.50
C SER A 66 17.30 11.36 -20.15
N ASN A 67 16.55 10.99 -21.19
CA ASN A 67 15.37 10.16 -21.12
C ASN A 67 15.74 8.80 -20.54
N ASN A 68 15.80 8.72 -19.22
CA ASN A 68 15.75 7.47 -18.50
C ASN A 68 14.33 7.37 -17.94
N SER A 69 13.34 7.32 -18.84
CA SER A 69 12.14 6.56 -18.52
C SER A 69 12.67 5.16 -18.25
N SER A 70 12.77 4.78 -16.98
CA SER A 70 12.94 3.39 -16.60
C SER A 70 11.64 2.69 -16.98
N THR A 71 11.49 2.43 -18.28
CA THR A 71 10.61 1.40 -18.79
C THR A 71 11.08 0.13 -18.12
N CYS A 72 10.35 -0.27 -17.07
CA CYS A 72 10.50 -1.54 -16.41
C CYS A 72 10.61 -2.62 -17.48
N SER A 73 11.73 -3.34 -17.42
CA SER A 73 12.24 -4.16 -18.50
C SER A 73 11.23 -5.22 -18.93
N GLY A 74 10.77 -5.13 -20.17
CA GLY A 74 10.69 -6.20 -21.17
C GLY A 74 9.92 -7.51 -20.92
N ASP A 75 9.52 -7.84 -19.70
CA ASP A 75 8.77 -9.07 -19.45
C ASP A 75 7.30 -8.81 -19.77
N SER A 76 6.69 -9.70 -20.54
CA SER A 76 5.23 -9.66 -20.72
C SER A 76 4.57 -9.80 -19.35
N LEU A 77 3.49 -9.05 -19.06
CA LEU A 77 2.72 -9.21 -17.80
C LEU A 77 2.39 -10.68 -17.50
N ILE A 78 2.22 -11.49 -18.55
CA ILE A 78 2.00 -12.93 -18.46
C ILE A 78 3.22 -13.66 -17.90
N GLU A 79 4.43 -13.31 -18.33
CA GLU A 79 5.69 -13.90 -17.85
C GLU A 79 5.96 -13.48 -16.42
N LEU A 80 5.72 -12.21 -16.08
CA LEU A 80 5.81 -11.71 -14.71
C LEU A 80 4.86 -12.50 -13.80
N VAL A 81 3.57 -12.59 -14.15
CA VAL A 81 2.59 -13.34 -13.36
C VAL A 81 2.98 -14.81 -13.25
N ARG A 82 3.43 -15.46 -14.33
CA ARG A 82 3.90 -16.85 -14.30
C ARG A 82 5.08 -17.06 -13.37
N SER A 83 5.99 -16.09 -13.28
CA SER A 83 7.16 -16.19 -12.40
C SER A 83 6.82 -16.19 -10.90
N VAL A 84 5.64 -15.66 -10.53
CA VAL A 84 5.18 -15.54 -9.14
C VAL A 84 4.06 -16.52 -8.78
N ILE A 85 3.45 -17.17 -9.76
CA ILE A 85 2.47 -18.23 -9.49
C ILE A 85 3.16 -19.33 -8.68
N PRO A 86 2.58 -19.77 -7.54
CA PRO A 86 3.26 -20.69 -6.65
C PRO A 86 3.43 -22.04 -7.33
N ASP A 87 4.66 -22.55 -7.35
CA ASP A 87 4.90 -23.92 -7.78
C ASP A 87 4.16 -24.89 -6.85
N SER A 88 3.35 -25.78 -7.43
CA SER A 88 2.55 -26.77 -6.70
C SER A 88 3.40 -27.83 -5.96
N THR A 89 4.72 -27.75 -6.09
CA THR A 89 5.70 -28.64 -5.46
C THR A 89 6.03 -28.23 -4.02
N ASN A 90 5.82 -26.97 -3.65
CA ASN A 90 6.07 -26.48 -2.29
C ASN A 90 4.93 -26.84 -1.34
N ALA A 91 5.26 -27.14 -0.08
CA ALA A 91 4.26 -27.37 0.94
C ALA A 91 3.43 -26.09 1.15
N PRO A 92 2.08 -26.16 1.13
CA PRO A 92 1.26 -24.97 1.19
C PRO A 92 1.23 -24.37 2.61
N MET A 93 1.18 -23.05 2.69
CA MET A 93 0.85 -22.35 3.93
C MET A 93 -0.63 -22.61 4.25
N ARG A 94 -0.88 -23.28 5.38
CA ARG A 94 -2.24 -23.57 5.84
C ARG A 94 -2.77 -22.40 6.65
N PHE A 95 -3.92 -21.90 6.26
CA PHE A 95 -4.60 -20.83 6.96
C PHE A 95 -6.02 -21.27 7.33
N MET A 96 -6.24 -21.45 8.62
CA MET A 96 -7.56 -21.71 9.20
C MET A 96 -8.15 -20.39 9.64
N VAL A 97 -9.39 -20.10 9.23
CA VAL A 97 -10.01 -18.78 9.41
C VAL A 97 -11.47 -18.91 9.82
N SER A 98 -11.91 -18.05 10.74
CA SER A 98 -13.32 -17.96 11.08
C SER A 98 -14.06 -17.03 10.13
N ARG A 99 -15.30 -17.36 9.78
CA ARG A 99 -16.14 -16.46 8.96
C ARG A 99 -16.42 -15.12 9.63
N ASN A 100 -16.35 -15.08 10.96
CA ASN A 100 -16.62 -13.89 11.77
C ASN A 100 -15.40 -12.97 11.92
N THR A 101 -14.19 -13.47 11.67
CA THR A 101 -12.91 -12.79 11.93
C THR A 101 -12.00 -12.76 10.70
N ILE A 102 -12.57 -12.91 9.50
CA ILE A 102 -11.84 -13.00 8.23
C ILE A 102 -10.75 -11.92 8.12
N LEU A 103 -11.11 -10.65 8.24
CA LEU A 103 -10.14 -9.56 8.11
C LEU A 103 -9.07 -9.58 9.21
N SER A 104 -9.45 -9.73 10.48
CA SER A 104 -8.49 -9.70 11.59
C SER A 104 -7.50 -10.88 11.53
N ASP A 105 -8.00 -12.08 11.22
CA ASP A 105 -7.17 -13.29 11.10
C ASP A 105 -6.24 -13.16 9.89
N SER A 106 -6.75 -12.59 8.80
CA SER A 106 -5.95 -12.35 7.60
C SER A 106 -4.86 -11.32 7.86
N ILE A 107 -5.13 -10.24 8.58
CA ILE A 107 -4.10 -9.26 8.97
C ILE A 107 -2.99 -9.98 9.74
N ALA A 108 -3.33 -10.81 10.72
CA ALA A 108 -2.33 -11.56 11.48
C ALA A 108 -1.51 -12.51 10.58
N PHE A 109 -2.16 -13.21 9.65
CA PHE A 109 -1.52 -14.15 8.73
C PHE A 109 -0.58 -13.46 7.72
N PHE A 110 -1.06 -12.43 7.00
CA PHE A 110 -0.29 -11.76 5.96
C PHE A 110 0.80 -10.82 6.50
N LYS A 111 0.71 -10.42 7.77
CA LYS A 111 1.73 -9.62 8.47
C LYS A 111 2.93 -10.44 8.98
N GLN A 112 2.86 -11.78 8.88
CA GLN A 112 3.98 -12.65 9.24
C GLN A 112 5.25 -12.30 8.45
N ARG A 113 6.41 -12.31 9.11
CA ARG A 113 7.70 -11.94 8.49
C ARG A 113 8.14 -12.94 7.42
N ASP A 114 7.78 -14.20 7.61
CA ASP A 114 8.08 -15.33 6.73
C ASP A 114 6.97 -15.58 5.69
N PHE A 115 5.95 -14.71 5.61
CA PHE A 115 4.96 -14.78 4.55
C PHE A 115 5.62 -14.60 3.18
N ASN A 116 5.38 -15.56 2.29
CA ASN A 116 5.95 -15.58 0.95
C ASN A 116 4.84 -15.75 -0.09
N LEU A 117 4.71 -14.78 -0.99
CA LEU A 117 3.71 -14.77 -2.06
C LEU A 117 3.84 -15.96 -3.03
N GLY A 118 5.05 -16.49 -3.23
CA GLY A 118 5.32 -17.65 -4.08
C GLY A 118 5.01 -19.00 -3.41
N THR A 119 4.48 -19.01 -2.18
CA THR A 119 4.05 -20.24 -1.51
C THR A 119 2.54 -20.42 -1.65
N PRO A 120 2.03 -21.59 -2.07
CA PRO A 120 0.60 -21.79 -2.22
C PRO A 120 -0.12 -21.64 -0.87
N VAL A 121 -1.27 -20.95 -0.85
CA VAL A 121 -2.09 -20.84 0.37
C VAL A 121 -3.24 -21.85 0.31
N LYS A 122 -3.40 -22.63 1.38
CA LYS A 122 -4.52 -23.53 1.59
C LYS A 122 -5.45 -22.97 2.67
N ILE A 123 -6.66 -22.61 2.25
CA ILE A 123 -7.68 -22.03 3.13
C ILE A 123 -8.58 -23.13 3.71
N THR A 124 -8.94 -23.01 4.98
CA THR A 124 -9.96 -23.83 5.63
C THR A 124 -10.80 -22.95 6.54
N PHE A 125 -12.13 -22.96 6.36
CA PHE A 125 -13.02 -22.30 7.29
C PHE A 125 -13.19 -23.15 8.55
N GLU A 126 -13.16 -22.52 9.72
CA GLU A 126 -13.37 -23.19 11.00
C GLU A 126 -14.70 -23.95 11.02
N GLY A 127 -14.66 -25.21 11.45
CA GLY A 127 -15.85 -26.06 11.54
C GLY A 127 -16.39 -26.58 10.19
N GLU A 128 -15.74 -26.24 9.07
CA GLU A 128 -16.16 -26.71 7.75
C GLU A 128 -15.24 -27.82 7.22
N PRO A 129 -15.79 -28.88 6.60
CA PRO A 129 -14.98 -29.92 6.00
C PRO A 129 -14.17 -29.34 4.83
N ALA A 130 -12.86 -29.53 4.88
CA ALA A 130 -11.93 -29.10 3.84
C ALA A 130 -12.07 -29.99 2.59
N ILE A 131 -13.11 -29.76 1.79
CA ILE A 131 -13.27 -30.39 0.49
C ILE A 131 -12.38 -29.62 -0.50
N ASP A 132 -11.21 -30.21 -0.81
CA ASP A 132 -10.18 -29.64 -1.69
C ASP A 132 -10.73 -29.51 -3.12
N GLY A 133 -11.29 -28.34 -3.44
CA GLY A 133 -11.80 -28.02 -4.78
C GLY A 133 -11.59 -26.56 -5.20
N GLY A 134 -10.74 -25.80 -4.50
CA GLY A 134 -10.51 -24.37 -4.77
C GLY A 134 -11.64 -23.44 -4.30
N GLY A 135 -12.87 -23.94 -4.13
CA GLY A 135 -14.04 -23.18 -3.66
C GLY A 135 -13.79 -22.35 -2.39
N PRO A 136 -13.30 -22.95 -1.28
CA PRO A 136 -13.03 -22.21 -0.05
C PRO A 136 -12.01 -21.09 -0.23
N LYS A 137 -11.03 -21.28 -1.12
CA LYS A 137 -9.99 -20.28 -1.40
C LYS A 137 -10.57 -19.06 -2.14
N GLN A 138 -11.35 -19.31 -3.20
CA GLN A 138 -11.99 -18.26 -3.97
C GLN A 138 -13.01 -17.48 -3.13
N GLU A 139 -13.79 -18.19 -2.30
CA GLU A 139 -14.74 -17.59 -1.38
C GLU A 139 -14.02 -16.70 -0.35
N PHE A 140 -12.96 -17.21 0.29
CA PHE A 140 -12.18 -16.46 1.25
C PHE A 140 -11.65 -15.14 0.70
N PHE A 141 -10.97 -15.16 -0.45
CA PHE A 141 -10.44 -13.93 -1.02
C PHE A 141 -11.54 -12.95 -1.43
N THR A 142 -12.69 -13.45 -1.93
CA THR A 142 -13.85 -12.61 -2.22
C THR A 142 -14.36 -11.90 -0.96
N LEU A 143 -14.48 -12.63 0.16
CA LEU A 143 -14.92 -12.06 1.43
C LEU A 143 -13.89 -11.08 2.01
N LEU A 144 -12.60 -11.42 1.93
CA LEU A 144 -11.51 -10.59 2.42
C LEU A 144 -11.44 -9.25 1.68
N LEU A 145 -11.42 -9.26 0.34
CA LEU A 145 -11.36 -8.02 -0.44
C LEU A 145 -12.61 -7.15 -0.21
N ARG A 146 -13.78 -7.77 -0.07
CA ARG A 146 -15.01 -7.05 0.29
C ARG A 146 -14.94 -6.41 1.68
N GLN A 147 -14.33 -7.08 2.66
CA GLN A 147 -14.13 -6.51 3.99
C GLN A 147 -13.10 -5.37 3.98
N LEU A 148 -12.04 -5.47 3.18
CA LEU A 148 -11.06 -4.38 3.01
C LEU A 148 -11.71 -3.10 2.48
N LEU A 149 -12.60 -3.23 1.49
CA LEU A 149 -13.31 -2.12 0.84
C LEU A 149 -14.55 -1.64 1.60
N SER A 150 -14.93 -2.31 2.70
CA SER A 150 -16.13 -1.93 3.43
C SER A 150 -15.94 -0.58 4.10
N PRO A 151 -16.92 0.34 4.05
CA PRO A 151 -16.87 1.59 4.81
C PRO A 151 -16.85 1.35 6.33
N ASN A 152 -17.28 0.16 6.77
CA ASN A 152 -17.25 -0.27 8.18
C ASN A 152 -16.04 -1.18 8.47
N SER A 153 -15.03 -1.19 7.60
CA SER A 153 -13.82 -1.98 7.79
C SER A 153 -13.09 -1.50 9.04
N ALA A 154 -12.72 -2.42 9.94
CA ALA A 154 -12.05 -2.06 11.19
C ALA A 154 -10.71 -1.31 11.01
N VAL A 155 -10.08 -1.42 9.83
CA VAL A 155 -8.79 -0.79 9.52
C VAL A 155 -8.90 0.48 8.68
N HIS A 156 -10.07 0.76 8.08
CA HIS A 156 -10.32 1.95 7.23
C HIS A 156 -9.17 2.30 6.29
N LEU A 157 -8.81 1.41 5.36
CA LEU A 157 -7.70 1.60 4.42
C LEU A 157 -8.08 2.26 3.10
N PHE A 158 -9.36 2.17 2.72
CA PHE A 158 -9.84 2.65 1.44
C PHE A 158 -11.12 3.43 1.65
N GLU A 159 -11.27 4.50 0.90
CA GLU A 159 -12.45 5.35 0.87
C GLU A 159 -12.84 5.64 -0.58
N GLY A 160 -14.11 5.91 -0.81
CA GLY A 160 -14.63 6.11 -2.15
C GLY A 160 -16.07 5.66 -2.30
N LYS A 161 -16.60 5.84 -3.51
CA LYS A 161 -17.99 5.55 -3.87
C LYS A 161 -18.07 4.97 -5.27
N ASP A 162 -19.22 4.37 -5.59
CA ASP A 162 -19.54 3.89 -6.95
C ASP A 162 -18.53 2.86 -7.51
N GLY A 163 -17.87 2.10 -6.63
CA GLY A 163 -16.92 1.06 -7.03
C GLY A 163 -15.51 1.58 -7.32
N ILE A 164 -15.26 2.87 -7.16
CA ILE A 164 -13.93 3.49 -7.23
C ILE A 164 -13.49 3.87 -5.83
N TYR A 165 -12.29 3.44 -5.47
CA TYR A 165 -11.70 3.61 -4.15
C TYR A 165 -10.31 4.23 -4.27
N LEU A 166 -9.96 5.03 -3.28
CA LEU A 166 -8.67 5.64 -3.07
C LEU A 166 -8.10 5.14 -1.73
N PRO A 167 -6.77 5.06 -1.58
CA PRO A 167 -6.16 4.92 -0.26
C PRO A 167 -6.64 6.04 0.67
N SER A 168 -7.15 5.68 1.84
CA SER A 168 -7.59 6.68 2.82
C SER A 168 -6.40 7.37 3.48
N HIS A 169 -6.59 8.62 3.89
CA HIS A 169 -5.63 9.30 4.75
C HIS A 169 -5.66 8.71 6.18
N ASN A 170 -4.91 7.63 6.40
CA ASN A 170 -4.86 6.90 7.67
C ASN A 170 -3.42 6.63 8.10
N THR A 171 -2.88 7.54 8.93
CA THR A 171 -1.48 7.51 9.36
C THR A 171 -1.18 6.36 10.34
N ASP A 172 -2.14 5.97 11.16
CA ASP A 172 -2.02 4.79 12.04
C ASP A 172 -1.89 3.49 11.23
N ALA A 173 -2.69 3.34 10.19
CA ALA A 173 -2.62 2.21 9.28
C ALA A 173 -1.30 2.17 8.52
N LEU A 174 -0.83 3.33 8.06
CA LEU A 174 0.46 3.48 7.41
C LEU A 174 1.62 3.05 8.32
N ARG A 175 1.72 3.61 9.53
CA ARG A 175 2.73 3.26 10.54
C ARG A 175 2.68 1.78 10.94
N SER A 176 1.49 1.20 10.92
CA SER A 176 1.26 -0.21 11.23
C SER A 176 1.49 -1.15 10.05
N LYS A 177 1.94 -0.62 8.90
CA LYS A 177 2.17 -1.32 7.63
C LYS A 177 0.92 -2.02 7.08
N LEU A 178 -0.28 -1.52 7.40
CA LEU A 178 -1.53 -2.16 6.98
C LEU A 178 -1.79 -2.01 5.47
N PHE A 179 -1.33 -0.93 4.84
CA PHE A 179 -1.36 -0.81 3.37
C PHE A 179 -0.48 -1.86 2.69
N GLU A 180 0.72 -2.12 3.23
CA GLU A 180 1.59 -3.21 2.75
C GLU A 180 0.89 -4.57 2.91
N VAL A 181 0.29 -4.82 4.07
CA VAL A 181 -0.47 -6.06 4.35
C VAL A 181 -1.66 -6.21 3.38
N ALA A 182 -2.40 -5.13 3.10
CA ALA A 182 -3.46 -5.15 2.10
C ALA A 182 -2.92 -5.45 0.69
N GLY A 183 -1.77 -4.87 0.32
CA GLY A 183 -1.06 -5.20 -0.92
C GLY A 183 -0.72 -6.69 -1.02
N ARG A 184 -0.21 -7.29 0.08
CA ARG A 184 0.04 -8.74 0.17
C ARG A 184 -1.23 -9.55 -0.02
N MET A 185 -2.36 -9.13 0.58
CA MET A 185 -3.65 -9.81 0.44
C MET A 185 -4.15 -9.77 -1.01
N VAL A 186 -4.07 -8.61 -1.67
CA VAL A 186 -4.45 -8.43 -3.07
C VAL A 186 -3.58 -9.28 -4.00
N ALA A 187 -2.25 -9.21 -3.83
CA ALA A 187 -1.32 -10.02 -4.61
C ALA A 187 -1.56 -11.52 -4.39
N ALA A 188 -1.73 -11.96 -3.15
CA ALA A 188 -2.01 -13.35 -2.82
C ALA A 188 -3.32 -13.83 -3.44
N SER A 189 -4.36 -12.98 -3.48
CA SER A 189 -5.63 -13.28 -4.16
C SER A 189 -5.38 -13.58 -5.63
N ILE A 190 -4.74 -12.67 -6.35
CA ILE A 190 -4.46 -12.81 -7.80
C ILE A 190 -3.63 -14.06 -8.08
N ILE A 191 -2.51 -14.21 -7.37
CA ILE A 191 -1.53 -15.30 -7.53
C ILE A 191 -2.16 -16.67 -7.26
N ASN A 192 -3.10 -16.76 -6.33
CA ASN A 192 -3.77 -18.01 -5.98
C ASN A 192 -5.08 -18.26 -6.75
N GLY A 193 -5.39 -17.47 -7.78
CA GLY A 193 -6.60 -17.62 -8.62
C GLY A 193 -7.89 -17.10 -7.99
N GLY A 194 -7.77 -16.23 -6.97
CA GLY A 194 -8.87 -15.45 -6.42
C GLY A 194 -9.22 -14.22 -7.27
N PRO A 195 -10.16 -13.37 -6.81
CA PRO A 195 -10.50 -12.12 -7.47
C PRO A 195 -9.33 -11.14 -7.54
N GLY A 196 -9.27 -10.36 -8.61
CA GLY A 196 -8.39 -9.19 -8.70
C GLY A 196 -8.90 -8.02 -7.84
N PHE A 197 -8.24 -6.87 -7.95
CA PHE A 197 -8.61 -5.67 -7.21
C PHE A 197 -8.86 -4.46 -8.13
N PRO A 198 -9.81 -4.51 -9.07
CA PRO A 198 -10.02 -3.47 -10.08
C PRO A 198 -10.78 -2.25 -9.55
N TYR A 199 -10.44 -1.80 -8.34
CA TYR A 199 -11.21 -0.80 -7.59
C TYR A 199 -10.52 0.55 -7.50
N PHE A 200 -9.24 0.64 -7.85
CA PHE A 200 -8.52 1.91 -7.83
C PHE A 200 -8.84 2.76 -9.06
N SER A 201 -8.82 4.07 -8.85
CA SER A 201 -8.90 5.05 -9.94
C SER A 201 -7.67 4.95 -10.85
N LYS A 202 -7.77 5.55 -12.04
CA LYS A 202 -6.67 5.55 -13.00
C LYS A 202 -5.43 6.24 -12.44
N ALA A 203 -5.61 7.35 -11.72
CA ALA A 203 -4.52 8.08 -11.07
C ALA A 203 -3.77 7.20 -10.06
N VAL A 204 -4.50 6.50 -9.19
CA VAL A 204 -3.91 5.58 -8.21
C VAL A 204 -3.15 4.44 -8.90
N TRP A 205 -3.72 3.85 -9.96
CA TRP A 205 -3.04 2.80 -10.71
C TRP A 205 -1.74 3.26 -11.38
N GLN A 206 -1.72 4.49 -11.91
CA GLN A 206 -0.51 5.06 -12.48
C GLN A 206 0.53 5.30 -11.39
N TYR A 207 0.12 5.85 -10.25
CA TYR A 207 1.01 6.07 -9.12
C TYR A 207 1.65 4.77 -8.62
N ILE A 208 0.90 3.69 -8.50
CA ILE A 208 1.44 2.38 -8.09
C ILE A 208 2.47 1.84 -9.09
N GLN A 209 2.32 2.14 -10.39
CA GLN A 209 3.21 1.62 -11.43
C GLN A 209 4.54 2.38 -11.53
N CYS A 210 4.52 3.71 -11.42
CA CYS A 210 5.70 4.53 -11.67
C CYS A 210 6.19 5.33 -10.47
N ALA A 211 5.37 5.48 -9.42
CA ALA A 211 5.62 6.38 -8.27
C ALA A 211 6.05 7.81 -8.69
N ASP A 212 5.60 8.24 -9.88
CA ASP A 212 5.88 9.55 -10.46
C ASP A 212 4.63 10.43 -10.31
N THR A 213 4.69 11.41 -9.41
CA THR A 213 3.59 12.33 -9.13
C THR A 213 3.27 13.26 -10.29
N ASP A 214 4.28 13.64 -11.07
CA ASP A 214 4.10 14.55 -12.21
C ASP A 214 3.36 13.84 -13.33
N ALA A 215 3.74 12.59 -13.62
CA ALA A 215 3.05 11.76 -14.61
C ALA A 215 1.61 11.41 -14.20
N VAL A 216 1.32 11.32 -12.90
CA VAL A 216 -0.02 11.02 -12.37
C VAL A 216 -0.97 12.20 -12.52
N THR A 217 -0.46 13.43 -12.49
CA THR A 217 -1.28 14.66 -12.48
C THR A 217 -2.23 14.75 -13.69
N GLU A 218 -1.83 14.22 -14.85
CA GLU A 218 -2.67 14.17 -16.07
C GLU A 218 -3.93 13.30 -15.89
N TYR A 219 -3.90 12.34 -14.97
CA TYR A 219 -4.98 11.37 -14.76
C TYR A 219 -5.91 11.71 -13.60
N ILE A 220 -5.59 12.73 -12.81
CA ILE A 220 -6.40 13.15 -11.66
C ILE A 220 -7.66 13.85 -12.17
N THR A 221 -8.80 13.42 -11.66
CA THR A 221 -10.12 13.94 -11.95
C THR A 221 -10.82 14.38 -10.67
N LYS A 222 -11.96 15.08 -10.80
CA LYS A 222 -12.80 15.42 -9.65
C LYS A 222 -13.29 14.20 -8.86
N ASP A 223 -13.35 13.03 -9.50
CA ASP A 223 -13.80 11.79 -8.87
C ASP A 223 -12.69 11.18 -7.97
N ASP A 224 -11.46 11.69 -8.08
CA ASP A 224 -10.33 11.38 -7.22
C ASP A 224 -10.25 12.28 -5.96
N VAL A 225 -11.27 13.11 -5.74
CA VAL A 225 -11.40 13.96 -4.56
C VAL A 225 -12.56 13.44 -3.72
N ILE A 226 -12.30 13.14 -2.45
CA ILE A 226 -13.32 12.62 -1.50
C ILE A 226 -13.80 13.71 -0.56
N ASP A 227 -12.94 14.67 -0.24
CA ASP A 227 -13.25 15.75 0.69
C ASP A 227 -14.39 16.63 0.14
N PHE A 228 -15.48 16.70 0.91
CA PHE A 228 -16.69 17.41 0.51
C PHE A 228 -16.44 18.91 0.31
N GLU A 229 -15.67 19.55 1.18
CA GLU A 229 -15.39 20.98 1.11
C GLU A 229 -14.53 21.30 -0.12
N VAL A 230 -13.56 20.43 -0.43
CA VAL A 230 -12.73 20.57 -1.63
C VAL A 230 -13.56 20.36 -2.90
N ILE A 231 -14.44 19.35 -2.94
CA ILE A 231 -15.36 19.14 -4.07
C ILE A 231 -16.24 20.37 -4.28
N GLU A 232 -16.80 20.94 -3.21
CA GLU A 232 -17.65 22.13 -3.30
C GLU A 232 -16.85 23.34 -3.83
N ALA A 233 -15.62 23.54 -3.36
CA ALA A 233 -14.73 24.58 -3.85
C ALA A 233 -14.40 24.40 -5.34
N ILE A 234 -14.08 23.18 -5.77
CA ILE A 234 -13.81 22.85 -7.18
C ILE A 234 -15.02 23.21 -8.05
N ASN A 235 -16.23 22.88 -7.61
CA ASN A 235 -17.46 23.17 -8.36
C ASN A 235 -17.70 24.69 -8.50
N LYS A 236 -17.49 25.48 -7.43
CA LYS A 236 -17.64 26.94 -7.48
C LYS A 236 -16.69 27.60 -8.47
N VAL A 237 -15.42 27.18 -8.50
CA VAL A 237 -14.42 27.71 -9.46
C VAL A 237 -14.82 27.42 -10.91
N HIS A 238 -15.48 26.27 -11.16
CA HIS A 238 -15.98 25.94 -12.49
C HIS A 238 -17.23 26.74 -12.88
N GLU A 239 -18.08 27.10 -11.92
CA GLU A 239 -19.27 27.93 -12.16
C GLU A 239 -18.92 29.40 -12.43
N ASP A 240 -17.90 29.95 -11.77
CA ASP A 240 -17.46 31.35 -11.95
C ASP A 240 -16.66 31.60 -13.25
N SER A 241 -16.40 30.55 -14.04
CA SER A 241 -15.64 30.62 -15.30
C SER A 241 -16.52 30.84 -16.55
N TYR A 242 -17.81 31.15 -16.39
CA TYR A 242 -18.79 31.47 -17.44
C TYR A 242 -19.47 32.82 -17.20
#